data_AF-A0A942VC09-F1
#
_entry.id   AF-A0A942VC09-F1
#
_cell.length_a   1.000
_cell.length_b   1.000
_cell.length_c   1.000
_cell.angle_alpha   90.00
_cell.angle_beta   90.00
_cell.angle_gamma   90.00
#
_symmetry.space_group_name_H-M   'P 1'
#
loop_
_entity.id
_entity.type
_entity.pdbx_description
1 polymer ?
#
loop_
_entity_poly.entity_id
_entity_poly.type
_entity_poly.pdbx_seq_one_letter_code
_entity_poly.pdbx_strand_id
1 'polypeptide(L)'
;MKLDYKILWIEDDENFKISIKKDIEHHILDKGFNPIIETPNKLSSENIKTENFKDYDLMLIDFTLKSLADQSGDIIIEKIRSKSIFTNIVFYSSDTERLKKEIHEKRLNGVYLYDRTDFEKDNIDTFFELVDFFLEKDMDINTLRGITMAEVAQFDKIIWNIIEKENCKEEVADKIKKQKQDSFNKIKDLSNDDLWLKAKNEGTKIFDSSCRKDVLHSKILKDKYHCNDFCNKSKNCYIDIMNKYTTDVLKYRNELAHHIIPKITKEQSLELRKNLINFRNIFKEMEECLCSKP
;
A
#
# COMPACT_ATOMS: atom_id res chain seq x y z
N MET A 1 2.53 -2.22 10.51
CA MET A 1 2.56 -0.93 9.79
C MET A 1 2.15 -1.22 8.37
N LYS A 2 0.92 -0.88 7.99
CA LYS A 2 0.39 -1.32 6.70
C LYS A 2 -0.16 -0.14 5.93
N LEU A 3 0.39 0.08 4.73
CA LEU A 3 -0.25 0.91 3.71
C LEU A 3 -1.37 0.13 3.02
N ASP A 4 -1.21 -1.19 2.91
CA ASP A 4 -2.21 -2.09 2.36
C ASP A 4 -3.20 -2.55 3.43
N TYR A 5 -4.49 -2.51 3.15
CA TYR A 5 -5.53 -3.06 4.03
C TYR A 5 -6.15 -4.28 3.36
N LYS A 6 -5.85 -5.45 3.90
CA LYS A 6 -6.22 -6.74 3.30
C LYS A 6 -7.55 -7.24 3.85
N ILE A 7 -8.51 -7.43 2.96
CA ILE A 7 -9.82 -7.98 3.28
C ILE A 7 -9.95 -9.35 2.61
N LEU A 8 -10.24 -10.37 3.41
CA LEU A 8 -10.74 -11.64 2.88
C LEU A 8 -12.26 -11.60 2.84
N TRP A 9 -12.85 -11.77 1.66
CA TRP A 9 -14.30 -11.77 1.49
C TRP A 9 -14.81 -13.13 1.01
N ILE A 10 -15.48 -13.84 1.92
CA ILE A 10 -16.08 -15.16 1.73
C ILE A 10 -17.58 -14.94 1.47
N GLU A 11 -17.94 -14.92 0.19
CA GLU A 11 -19.29 -14.67 -0.32
C GLU A 11 -19.44 -15.35 -1.67
N ASP A 12 -20.56 -16.06 -1.87
CA ASP A 12 -20.84 -16.83 -3.08
C ASP A 12 -21.78 -16.13 -4.07
N ASP A 13 -22.43 -15.04 -3.65
CA ASP A 13 -23.17 -14.16 -4.54
C ASP A 13 -22.24 -13.13 -5.21
N GLU A 14 -21.80 -13.44 -6.43
CA GLU A 14 -20.99 -12.55 -7.25
C GLU A 14 -21.66 -11.20 -7.54
N ASN A 15 -22.98 -11.15 -7.71
CA ASN A 15 -23.67 -9.91 -8.02
C ASN A 15 -23.62 -8.95 -6.83
N PHE A 16 -23.82 -9.48 -5.63
CA PHE A 16 -23.70 -8.72 -4.39
C PHE A 16 -22.27 -8.23 -4.13
N LYS A 17 -21.26 -9.07 -4.39
CA LYS A 17 -19.86 -8.61 -4.32
C LYS A 17 -19.60 -7.44 -5.26
N ILE A 18 -19.98 -7.58 -6.53
CA ILE A 18 -19.74 -6.55 -7.54
C ILE A 18 -20.46 -5.24 -7.19
N SER A 19 -21.67 -5.30 -6.63
CA SER A 19 -22.44 -4.10 -6.30
C SER A 19 -21.80 -3.24 -5.21
N ILE A 20 -21.07 -3.84 -4.27
CA ILE A 20 -20.58 -3.15 -3.05
C ILE A 20 -19.06 -3.01 -3.03
N LYS A 21 -18.32 -3.89 -3.70
CA LYS A 21 -16.84 -3.94 -3.66
C LYS A 21 -16.20 -2.57 -3.93
N LYS A 22 -16.70 -1.84 -4.92
CA LYS A 22 -16.16 -0.52 -5.29
C LYS A 22 -16.34 0.50 -4.18
N ASP A 23 -17.47 0.48 -3.48
CA ASP A 23 -17.75 1.41 -2.39
C ASP A 23 -16.81 1.13 -1.21
N ILE A 24 -16.57 -0.15 -0.90
CA ILE A 24 -15.57 -0.57 0.10
C ILE A 24 -14.16 -0.11 -0.30
N GLU A 25 -13.75 -0.36 -1.55
CA GLU A 25 -12.44 0.05 -2.05
C GLU A 25 -12.26 1.57 -1.99
N HIS A 26 -13.25 2.35 -2.43
CA HIS A 26 -13.21 3.79 -2.38
C HIS A 26 -13.13 4.32 -0.94
N HIS A 27 -13.95 3.79 -0.02
CA HIS A 27 -13.93 4.23 1.38
C HIS A 27 -12.56 4.01 2.02
N ILE A 28 -11.97 2.83 1.84
CA ILE A 28 -10.64 2.50 2.38
C ILE A 28 -9.54 3.37 1.75
N LEU A 29 -9.62 3.60 0.44
CA LEU A 29 -8.71 4.50 -0.27
C LEU A 29 -8.84 5.95 0.24
N ASP A 30 -10.06 6.38 0.53
CA ASP A 30 -10.32 7.70 1.08
C ASP A 30 -9.80 7.91 2.49
N LYS A 31 -9.66 6.81 3.26
CA LYS A 31 -8.97 6.76 4.55
C LYS A 31 -7.45 6.57 4.42
N GLY A 32 -6.92 6.58 3.19
CA GLY A 32 -5.49 6.57 2.91
C GLY A 32 -4.86 5.19 3.08
N PHE A 33 -5.60 4.12 2.80
CA PHE A 33 -5.08 2.76 2.75
C PHE A 33 -5.29 2.21 1.34
N ASN A 34 -4.41 1.33 0.88
CA ASN A 34 -4.56 0.63 -0.39
C ASN A 34 -5.43 -0.62 -0.16
N PRO A 35 -6.68 -0.66 -0.64
CA PRO A 35 -7.55 -1.82 -0.43
C PRO A 35 -7.04 -3.02 -1.23
N ILE A 36 -6.95 -4.18 -0.58
CA ILE A 36 -6.68 -5.46 -1.24
C ILE A 36 -7.80 -6.41 -0.82
N ILE A 37 -8.78 -6.61 -1.70
CA ILE A 37 -9.94 -7.46 -1.43
C ILE A 37 -9.80 -8.77 -2.18
N GLU A 38 -9.57 -9.85 -1.44
CA GLU A 38 -9.41 -11.20 -1.97
C GLU A 38 -10.73 -11.97 -1.80
N THR A 39 -11.24 -12.49 -2.91
CA THR A 39 -12.49 -13.25 -2.98
C THR A 39 -12.19 -14.64 -3.54
N PRO A 40 -12.12 -15.69 -2.71
CA PRO A 40 -11.83 -17.03 -3.20
C PRO A 40 -12.91 -17.49 -4.19
N ASN A 41 -12.53 -17.73 -5.45
CA ASN A 41 -13.47 -18.13 -6.53
C ASN A 41 -14.19 -19.48 -6.25
N LYS A 42 -13.58 -20.33 -5.42
CA LYS A 42 -14.14 -21.58 -4.87
C LYS A 42 -13.54 -21.82 -3.50
N LEU A 43 -14.35 -21.84 -2.45
CA LEU A 43 -13.90 -22.29 -1.13
C LEU A 43 -13.98 -23.80 -1.04
N SER A 44 -12.98 -24.51 -1.55
CA SER A 44 -12.80 -25.89 -1.13
C SER A 44 -12.35 -25.93 0.33
N SER A 45 -12.70 -27.00 1.04
CA SER A 45 -12.17 -27.30 2.39
C SER A 45 -10.64 -27.35 2.43
N GLU A 46 -9.99 -27.58 1.28
CA GLU A 46 -8.53 -27.55 1.10
C GLU A 46 -7.98 -26.12 1.07
N ASN A 47 -8.60 -25.20 0.34
CA ASN A 47 -8.17 -23.80 0.27
C ASN A 47 -8.19 -23.14 1.67
N ILE A 48 -9.23 -23.40 2.47
CA ILE A 48 -9.34 -22.92 3.85
C ILE A 48 -8.25 -23.51 4.77
N LYS A 49 -7.78 -24.72 4.50
CA LYS A 49 -6.74 -25.36 5.32
C LYS A 49 -5.38 -24.71 5.09
N THR A 50 -5.06 -24.37 3.84
CA THR A 50 -3.78 -23.78 3.42
C THR A 50 -3.71 -22.27 3.56
N GLU A 51 -4.85 -21.58 3.65
CA GLU A 51 -4.91 -20.12 3.75
C GLU A 51 -4.23 -19.59 5.02
N ASN A 52 -3.35 -18.60 4.87
CA ASN A 52 -2.78 -17.88 6.00
C ASN A 52 -3.69 -16.72 6.43
N PHE A 53 -4.76 -17.06 7.15
CA PHE A 53 -5.74 -16.08 7.63
C PHE A 53 -5.15 -14.95 8.50
N LYS A 54 -3.92 -15.08 9.01
CA LYS A 54 -3.25 -14.06 9.82
C LYS A 54 -2.83 -12.83 9.02
N ASP A 55 -2.75 -12.93 7.70
CA ASP A 55 -2.26 -11.84 6.85
C ASP A 55 -3.35 -10.78 6.57
N TYR A 56 -4.61 -11.14 6.77
CA TYR A 56 -5.77 -10.26 6.58
C TYR A 56 -6.02 -9.38 7.80
N ASP A 57 -6.47 -8.15 7.53
CA ASP A 57 -6.83 -7.14 8.53
C ASP A 57 -8.31 -7.22 8.91
N LEU A 58 -9.15 -7.64 7.97
CA LEU A 58 -10.58 -7.85 8.15
C LEU A 58 -11.04 -9.06 7.33
N MET A 59 -12.00 -9.80 7.86
CA MET A 59 -12.70 -10.86 7.12
C MET A 59 -14.18 -10.54 7.04
N LEU A 60 -14.75 -10.59 5.85
CA LEU A 60 -16.18 -10.52 5.59
C LEU A 60 -16.66 -11.93 5.26
N ILE A 61 -17.57 -12.47 6.05
CA ILE A 61 -18.02 -13.85 5.91
C ILE A 61 -19.54 -13.87 5.86
N ASP A 62 -20.10 -14.35 4.75
CA ASP A 62 -21.53 -14.66 4.69
C ASP A 62 -21.83 -15.95 5.46
N PHE A 63 -22.98 -15.96 6.12
CA PHE A 63 -23.46 -17.14 6.84
C PHE A 63 -23.92 -18.25 5.90
N THR A 64 -24.63 -17.91 4.82
CA THR A 64 -25.36 -18.86 3.98
C THR A 64 -24.67 -19.10 2.65
N LEU A 65 -23.54 -19.79 2.70
CA LEU A 65 -22.72 -20.13 1.53
C LEU A 65 -23.31 -21.34 0.77
N LYS A 66 -24.38 -21.12 0.01
CA LYS A 66 -25.17 -22.16 -0.68
C LYS A 66 -24.37 -23.01 -1.65
N SER A 67 -23.34 -22.42 -2.28
CA SER A 67 -22.45 -23.10 -3.22
C SER A 67 -21.42 -24.01 -2.56
N LEU A 68 -21.27 -23.92 -1.22
CA LEU A 68 -20.35 -24.71 -0.43
C LEU A 68 -21.13 -25.77 0.32
N ALA A 69 -21.40 -26.89 -0.36
CA ALA A 69 -21.91 -28.08 0.31
C ALA A 69 -21.01 -28.38 1.52
N ASP A 70 -21.57 -28.27 2.72
CA ASP A 70 -20.96 -28.53 4.03
C ASP A 70 -20.13 -27.40 4.67
N GLN A 71 -20.22 -26.15 4.20
CA GLN A 71 -19.55 -25.02 4.87
C GLN A 71 -20.44 -23.80 5.00
N SER A 72 -21.14 -23.69 6.12
CA SER A 72 -21.71 -22.43 6.57
C SER A 72 -20.63 -21.53 7.18
N GLY A 73 -20.84 -20.21 7.15
CA GLY A 73 -19.82 -19.24 7.57
C GLY A 73 -19.34 -19.42 9.02
N ASP A 74 -20.22 -19.88 9.92
CA ASP A 74 -19.91 -20.22 11.30
C ASP A 74 -18.86 -21.35 11.41
N ILE A 75 -18.92 -22.38 10.56
CA ILE A 75 -17.93 -23.47 10.52
C ILE A 75 -16.57 -22.92 10.07
N ILE A 76 -16.55 -21.96 9.16
CA ILE A 76 -15.33 -21.30 8.71
C ILE A 76 -14.72 -20.49 9.86
N ILE A 77 -15.55 -19.74 10.59
CA ILE A 77 -15.11 -18.97 11.77
C ILE A 77 -14.55 -19.91 12.84
N GLU A 78 -15.20 -21.04 13.15
CA GLU A 78 -14.68 -22.05 14.08
C GLU A 78 -13.29 -22.56 13.66
N LYS A 79 -13.10 -22.83 12.36
CA LYS A 79 -11.80 -23.24 11.81
C LYS A 79 -10.74 -22.15 11.95
N ILE A 80 -11.09 -20.89 11.72
CA ILE A 80 -10.17 -19.75 11.90
C ILE A 80 -9.78 -19.63 13.38
N ARG A 81 -10.76 -19.67 14.29
CA ARG A 81 -10.52 -19.54 15.73
C ARG A 81 -9.75 -20.73 16.31
N SER A 82 -9.95 -21.95 15.82
CA SER A 82 -9.17 -23.13 16.25
C SER A 82 -7.67 -23.02 15.90
N LYS A 83 -7.30 -22.18 14.93
CA LYS A 83 -5.90 -21.82 14.61
C LYS A 83 -5.35 -20.66 15.46
N SER A 84 -6.08 -20.22 16.49
CA SER A 84 -5.75 -19.07 17.34
C SER A 84 -5.58 -17.75 16.56
N ILE A 85 -6.45 -17.54 15.56
CA ILE A 85 -6.46 -16.33 14.74
C ILE A 85 -7.62 -15.47 15.20
N PHE A 86 -7.33 -14.25 15.65
CA PHE A 86 -8.30 -13.33 16.27
C PHE A 86 -8.53 -12.06 15.44
N THR A 87 -8.20 -12.09 14.15
CA THR A 87 -8.56 -11.02 13.21
C THR A 87 -10.05 -10.70 13.31
N ASN A 88 -10.39 -9.42 13.16
CA ASN A 88 -11.77 -8.95 13.16
C ASN A 88 -12.56 -9.64 12.04
N ILE A 89 -13.76 -10.12 12.36
CA ILE A 89 -14.66 -10.75 11.40
C ILE A 89 -15.97 -10.00 11.43
N VAL A 90 -16.42 -9.54 10.27
CA VAL A 90 -17.81 -9.13 10.05
C VAL A 90 -18.55 -10.34 9.50
N PHE A 91 -19.50 -10.81 10.29
CA PHE A 91 -20.30 -11.99 10.01
C PHE A 91 -21.72 -11.55 9.72
N TYR A 92 -22.19 -11.80 8.51
CA TYR A 92 -23.45 -11.25 8.03
C TYR A 92 -24.37 -12.30 7.40
N SER A 93 -25.67 -11.99 7.38
CA SER A 93 -26.69 -12.84 6.79
C SER A 93 -27.96 -12.07 6.49
N SER A 94 -28.78 -12.57 5.56
CA SER A 94 -30.18 -12.14 5.43
C SER A 94 -31.11 -12.76 6.48
N ASP A 95 -30.67 -13.76 7.26
CA ASP A 95 -31.41 -14.36 8.37
C ASP A 95 -30.69 -14.05 9.69
N THR A 96 -30.88 -12.82 10.17
CA THR A 96 -30.19 -12.30 11.36
C THR A 96 -30.58 -13.00 12.66
N GLU A 97 -31.80 -13.52 12.76
CA GLU A 97 -32.24 -14.28 13.95
C GLU A 97 -31.54 -15.63 14.04
N ARG A 98 -31.44 -16.35 12.92
CA ARG A 98 -30.64 -17.59 12.86
C ARG A 98 -29.17 -17.32 13.15
N LEU A 99 -28.62 -16.24 12.59
CA LEU A 99 -27.22 -15.85 12.82
C LEU A 99 -26.91 -15.60 14.30
N LYS A 100 -27.77 -14.85 15.01
CA LYS A 100 -27.64 -14.57 16.45
C LYS A 100 -27.65 -15.86 17.28
N LYS A 101 -28.57 -16.78 16.95
CA LYS A 101 -28.68 -18.07 17.63
C LYS A 101 -27.40 -18.90 17.50
N GLU A 102 -26.88 -19.04 16.28
CA GLU A 102 -25.66 -19.81 16.01
C GLU A 102 -24.44 -19.24 16.74
N ILE A 103 -24.28 -17.91 16.77
CA ILE A 103 -23.18 -17.27 17.49
C ILE A 103 -23.24 -17.57 18.99
N HIS A 104 -24.44 -17.52 19.57
CA HIS A 104 -24.63 -17.81 20.98
C HIS A 104 -24.34 -19.29 21.28
N GLU A 105 -24.84 -20.22 20.46
CA GLU A 105 -24.65 -21.66 20.63
C GLU A 105 -23.18 -22.08 20.44
N LYS A 106 -22.50 -21.55 19.42
CA LYS A 106 -21.11 -21.87 19.07
C LYS A 106 -20.07 -21.00 19.78
N ARG A 107 -20.52 -19.99 20.54
CA ARG A 107 -19.67 -19.03 21.27
C ARG A 107 -18.61 -18.38 20.37
N LEU A 108 -19.00 -17.96 19.18
CA LEU A 108 -18.07 -17.31 18.23
C LEU A 108 -17.64 -15.95 18.80
N ASN A 109 -16.39 -15.82 19.22
CA ASN A 109 -15.86 -14.60 19.82
C ASN A 109 -15.18 -13.68 18.80
N GLY A 110 -15.30 -12.37 19.04
CA GLY A 110 -14.69 -11.33 18.21
C GLY A 110 -15.29 -11.25 16.81
N VAL A 111 -16.60 -11.43 16.71
CA VAL A 111 -17.37 -11.28 15.47
C VAL A 111 -18.31 -10.08 15.59
N TYR A 112 -18.42 -9.32 14.52
CA TYR A 112 -19.35 -8.20 14.37
C TYR A 112 -20.52 -8.66 13.52
N LEU A 113 -21.74 -8.39 13.99
CA LEU A 113 -22.97 -8.86 13.40
C LEU A 113 -23.58 -7.80 12.49
N TYR A 114 -23.89 -8.19 11.25
CA TYR A 114 -24.54 -7.33 10.28
C TYR A 114 -25.67 -8.08 9.56
N ASP A 115 -26.75 -7.38 9.24
CA ASP A 115 -27.69 -7.84 8.22
C ASP A 115 -27.06 -7.62 6.84
N ARG A 116 -27.44 -8.45 5.87
CA ARG A 116 -27.04 -8.21 4.49
C ARG A 116 -27.56 -6.86 3.96
N THR A 117 -28.71 -6.39 4.45
CA THR A 117 -29.26 -5.06 4.13
C THR A 117 -28.40 -3.91 4.63
N ASP A 118 -27.52 -4.15 5.61
CA ASP A 118 -26.60 -3.11 6.11
C ASP A 118 -25.48 -2.81 5.10
N PHE A 119 -25.26 -3.67 4.11
CA PHE A 119 -24.36 -3.39 2.99
C PHE A 119 -25.06 -2.73 1.79
N GLU A 120 -26.38 -2.55 1.85
CA GLU A 120 -27.10 -1.80 0.82
C GLU A 120 -26.71 -0.33 0.87
N LYS A 121 -26.83 0.34 -0.28
CA LYS A 121 -26.33 1.70 -0.49
C LYS A 121 -26.83 2.71 0.56
N ASP A 122 -28.05 2.53 1.06
CA ASP A 122 -28.67 3.45 2.02
C ASP A 122 -28.21 3.20 3.47
N ASN A 123 -27.53 2.08 3.77
CA ASN A 123 -27.16 1.67 5.15
C ASN A 123 -25.66 1.37 5.36
N ILE A 124 -24.87 1.33 4.27
CA ILE A 124 -23.44 0.95 4.27
C ILE A 124 -22.56 1.83 5.16
N ASP A 125 -23.02 3.04 5.50
CA ASP A 125 -22.32 3.96 6.41
C ASP A 125 -22.02 3.30 7.77
N THR A 126 -22.92 2.47 8.29
CA THR A 126 -22.71 1.77 9.58
C THR A 126 -21.58 0.73 9.51
N PHE A 127 -21.39 0.08 8.36
CA PHE A 127 -20.24 -0.78 8.11
C PHE A 127 -18.97 0.05 7.98
N PHE A 128 -19.03 1.19 7.30
CA PHE A 128 -17.91 2.11 7.15
C PHE A 128 -17.43 2.74 8.46
N GLU A 129 -18.33 3.04 9.40
CA GLU A 129 -17.98 3.48 10.75
C GLU A 129 -17.16 2.41 11.50
N LEU A 130 -17.51 1.13 11.35
CA LEU A 130 -16.74 0.03 11.92
C LEU A 130 -15.35 -0.10 11.27
N VAL A 131 -15.30 -0.01 9.94
CA VAL A 131 -14.02 -0.02 9.21
C VAL A 131 -13.14 1.14 9.66
N ASP A 132 -13.70 2.34 9.79
CA ASP A 132 -12.99 3.53 10.28
C ASP A 132 -12.40 3.27 11.67
N PHE A 133 -13.18 2.71 12.59
CA PHE A 133 -12.70 2.36 13.93
C PHE A 133 -11.51 1.38 13.90
N PHE A 134 -11.47 0.43 12.96
CA PHE A 134 -10.32 -0.44 12.78
C PHE A 134 -9.11 0.30 12.24
N LEU A 135 -9.31 1.15 11.23
CA LEU A 135 -8.26 1.90 10.56
C LEU A 135 -7.62 2.96 11.47
N GLU A 136 -8.38 3.57 12.38
CA GLU A 136 -7.88 4.63 13.27
C GLU A 136 -6.66 4.20 14.10
N LYS A 137 -6.56 2.91 14.44
CA LYS A 137 -5.44 2.34 15.21
C LYS A 137 -4.11 2.40 14.45
N ASP A 138 -4.16 2.40 13.12
CA ASP A 138 -2.99 2.42 12.23
C ASP A 138 -2.65 3.82 11.70
N MET A 139 -3.30 4.85 12.23
CA MET A 139 -3.15 6.26 11.81
C MET A 139 -2.20 7.07 12.70
N ASP A 140 -1.51 6.45 13.66
CA ASP A 140 -0.56 7.17 14.50
C ASP A 140 0.72 7.59 13.75
N ILE A 141 1.38 8.63 14.25
CA ILE A 141 2.55 9.24 13.60
C ILE A 141 3.75 8.30 13.49
N ASN A 142 3.93 7.37 14.44
CA ASN A 142 5.03 6.41 14.38
C ASN A 142 4.77 5.37 13.30
N THR A 143 3.52 4.89 13.20
CA THR A 143 3.07 4.03 12.09
C THR A 143 3.28 4.73 10.75
N LEU A 144 2.87 5.99 10.63
CA LEU A 144 3.10 6.77 9.41
C LEU A 144 4.60 6.89 9.08
N ARG A 145 5.44 7.21 10.07
CA ARG A 145 6.90 7.32 9.89
C ARG A 145 7.47 6.05 9.26
N GLY A 146 7.18 4.88 9.83
CA GLY A 146 7.72 3.62 9.29
C GLY A 146 7.19 3.28 7.90
N ILE A 147 5.90 3.55 7.63
CA ILE A 147 5.33 3.38 6.28
C ILE A 147 6.06 4.28 5.30
N THR A 148 6.16 5.58 5.58
CA THR A 148 6.83 6.54 4.69
C THR A 148 8.29 6.17 4.43
N MET A 149 9.03 5.74 5.46
CA MET A 149 10.42 5.30 5.26
C MET A 149 10.51 4.05 4.38
N ALA A 150 9.63 3.07 4.61
CA ALA A 150 9.62 1.84 3.84
C ALA A 150 9.29 2.09 2.36
N GLU A 151 8.24 2.87 2.09
CA GLU A 151 7.82 3.19 0.71
C GLU A 151 8.88 4.01 -0.03
N VAL A 152 9.42 5.07 0.57
CA VAL A 152 10.45 5.89 -0.07
C VAL A 152 11.73 5.09 -0.32
N ALA A 153 12.08 4.13 0.55
CA ALA A 153 13.19 3.22 0.29
C ALA A 153 12.93 2.30 -0.93
N GLN A 154 11.70 1.83 -1.13
CA GLN A 154 11.34 1.08 -2.35
C GLN A 154 11.41 1.98 -3.60
N PHE A 155 10.92 3.21 -3.51
CA PHE A 155 11.02 4.18 -4.61
C PHE A 155 12.48 4.45 -4.96
N ASP A 156 13.32 4.70 -3.95
CA ASP A 156 14.76 4.91 -4.12
C ASP A 156 15.48 3.71 -4.74
N LYS A 157 15.03 2.49 -4.45
CA LYS A 157 15.53 1.26 -5.08
C LYS A 157 15.16 1.20 -6.55
N ILE A 158 13.90 1.49 -6.89
CA ILE A 158 13.43 1.55 -8.28
C ILE A 158 14.23 2.60 -9.07
N ILE A 159 14.39 3.80 -8.52
CA ILE A 159 15.17 4.87 -9.15
C ILE A 159 16.62 4.41 -9.36
N TRP A 160 17.22 3.75 -8.37
CA TRP A 160 18.59 3.24 -8.49
C TRP A 160 18.72 2.19 -9.59
N ASN A 161 17.80 1.23 -9.69
CA ASN A 161 17.79 0.21 -10.75
C ASN A 161 17.79 0.86 -12.14
N ILE A 162 16.98 1.91 -12.33
CA ILE A 162 16.91 2.65 -13.60
C ILE A 162 18.24 3.38 -13.86
N ILE A 163 18.80 4.08 -12.86
CA ILE A 163 20.08 4.79 -12.97
C ILE A 163 21.24 3.84 -13.32
N GLU A 164 21.26 2.65 -12.71
CA GLU A 164 22.26 1.61 -12.99
C GLU A 164 22.11 1.05 -14.40
N LYS A 165 20.88 0.80 -14.86
CA LYS A 165 20.60 0.34 -16.23
C LYS A 165 21.03 1.35 -17.30
N GLU A 166 20.80 2.64 -17.05
CA GLU A 166 21.12 3.74 -17.98
C GLU A 166 22.58 4.24 -17.84
N ASN A 167 23.40 3.58 -17.01
CA ASN A 167 24.83 3.88 -16.82
C ASN A 167 25.14 5.36 -16.49
N CYS A 168 24.31 6.01 -15.65
CA CYS A 168 24.44 7.45 -15.33
C CYS A 168 25.52 7.74 -14.27
N LYS A 169 26.69 7.11 -14.39
CA LYS A 169 27.75 7.14 -13.38
C LYS A 169 28.34 8.53 -13.15
N GLU A 170 28.55 9.26 -14.23
CA GLU A 170 29.10 10.61 -14.21
C GLU A 170 28.11 11.60 -13.55
N GLU A 171 26.84 11.50 -13.93
CA GLU A 171 25.78 12.35 -13.38
C GLU A 171 25.58 12.12 -11.87
N VAL A 172 25.65 10.86 -11.43
CA VAL A 172 25.60 10.53 -10.00
C VAL A 172 26.80 11.14 -9.26
N ALA A 173 28.02 10.98 -9.79
CA ALA A 173 29.22 11.53 -9.17
C ALA A 173 29.15 13.07 -9.06
N ASP A 174 28.73 13.74 -10.14
CA ASP A 174 28.54 15.20 -10.16
C ASP A 174 27.50 15.67 -9.16
N LYS A 175 26.39 14.93 -9.04
CA LYS A 175 25.33 15.29 -8.09
C LYS A 175 25.79 15.09 -6.65
N ILE A 176 26.51 14.02 -6.33
CA ILE A 176 27.09 13.78 -4.99
C ILE A 176 28.09 14.89 -4.62
N LYS A 177 28.98 15.26 -5.55
CA LYS A 177 29.95 16.35 -5.32
C LYS A 177 29.24 17.68 -5.03
N LYS A 178 28.14 17.98 -5.73
CA LYS A 178 27.30 19.16 -5.47
C LYS A 178 26.56 19.08 -4.13
N GLN A 179 25.98 17.92 -3.81
CA GLN A 179 25.23 17.71 -2.58
C GLN A 179 26.11 17.85 -1.33
N LYS A 180 27.35 17.36 -1.40
CA LYS A 180 28.28 17.32 -0.26
C LYS A 180 29.35 18.42 -0.34
N GLN A 181 29.03 19.56 -0.95
CA GLN A 181 29.96 20.69 -1.10
C GLN A 181 30.59 21.11 0.23
N ASP A 182 29.86 21.09 1.34
CA ASP A 182 30.39 21.48 2.65
C ASP A 182 31.28 20.41 3.32
N SER A 183 31.19 19.15 2.87
CA SER A 183 32.07 18.04 3.29
C SER A 183 33.23 17.82 2.29
N PHE A 184 33.53 18.85 1.48
CA PHE A 184 34.33 18.78 0.25
C PHE A 184 35.62 17.98 0.37
N ASN A 185 36.36 18.15 1.47
CA ASN A 185 37.73 17.65 1.60
C ASN A 185 37.82 16.11 1.62
N LYS A 186 36.75 15.38 1.91
CA LYS A 186 36.77 13.90 1.91
C LYS A 186 36.26 13.28 0.62
N ILE A 187 35.61 14.07 -0.24
CA ILE A 187 34.84 13.58 -1.39
C ILE A 187 35.43 14.09 -2.71
N LYS A 188 36.10 15.25 -2.71
CA LYS A 188 36.66 15.89 -3.90
C LYS A 188 37.71 15.02 -4.62
N ASP A 189 38.49 14.26 -3.86
CA ASP A 189 39.60 13.45 -4.39
C ASP A 189 39.17 12.03 -4.81
N LEU A 190 37.90 11.67 -4.60
CA LEU A 190 37.38 10.36 -5.01
C LEU A 190 37.10 10.34 -6.51
N SER A 191 37.47 9.24 -7.16
CA SER A 191 37.10 9.02 -8.56
C SER A 191 35.59 8.85 -8.72
N ASN A 192 35.07 9.01 -9.93
CA ASN A 192 33.65 8.75 -10.22
C ASN A 192 33.29 7.28 -9.90
N ASP A 193 34.24 6.36 -10.05
CA ASP A 193 34.11 4.94 -9.72
C ASP A 193 33.93 4.71 -8.22
N ASP A 194 34.74 5.39 -7.40
CA ASP A 194 34.65 5.31 -5.95
C ASP A 194 33.33 5.91 -5.46
N LEU A 195 32.90 7.04 -6.05
CA LEU A 195 31.64 7.70 -5.68
C LEU A 195 30.44 6.84 -6.04
N TRP A 196 30.47 6.20 -7.21
CA TRP A 196 29.44 5.24 -7.62
C TRP A 196 29.34 4.06 -6.65
N LEU A 197 30.48 3.45 -6.30
CA LEU A 197 30.52 2.33 -5.38
C LEU A 197 30.04 2.74 -3.97
N LYS A 198 30.42 3.92 -3.50
CA LYS A 198 29.90 4.48 -2.25
C LYS A 198 28.40 4.75 -2.30
N ALA A 199 27.87 5.30 -3.39
CA ALA A 199 26.43 5.52 -3.55
C ALA A 199 25.65 4.20 -3.52
N LYS A 200 26.20 3.15 -4.15
CA LYS A 200 25.64 1.79 -4.15
C LYS A 200 25.61 1.18 -2.76
N ASN A 201 26.72 1.30 -2.00
CA ASN A 201 26.88 0.63 -0.71
C ASN A 201 26.31 1.42 0.48
N GLU A 202 26.45 2.74 0.47
CA GLU A 202 26.02 3.63 1.56
C GLU A 202 24.65 4.28 1.29
N GLY A 203 24.08 4.10 0.10
CA GLY A 203 22.72 4.47 -0.22
C GLY A 203 22.42 5.96 -0.04
N THR A 204 21.31 6.26 0.65
CA THR A 204 20.78 7.62 0.84
C THR A 204 21.66 8.52 1.72
N LYS A 205 22.63 7.95 2.45
CA LYS A 205 23.62 8.71 3.23
C LYS A 205 24.54 9.53 2.33
N ILE A 206 24.94 8.95 1.20
CA ILE A 206 25.84 9.57 0.22
C ILE A 206 25.05 10.19 -0.93
N PHE A 207 24.00 9.53 -1.41
CA PHE A 207 23.18 9.94 -2.54
C PHE A 207 21.71 9.89 -2.18
N ASP A 208 21.19 11.01 -1.67
CA ASP A 208 19.84 11.09 -1.09
C ASP A 208 18.72 10.99 -2.14
N SER A 209 17.49 10.78 -1.68
CA SER A 209 16.31 10.61 -2.55
C SER A 209 16.05 11.84 -3.44
N SER A 210 16.39 13.05 -3.00
CA SER A 210 16.23 14.26 -3.83
C SER A 210 17.22 14.24 -4.98
N CYS A 211 18.48 13.90 -4.70
CA CYS A 211 19.52 13.79 -5.71
C CYS A 211 19.25 12.65 -6.69
N ARG A 212 18.71 11.52 -6.20
CA ARG A 212 18.22 10.41 -7.04
C ARG A 212 17.13 10.88 -8.01
N LYS A 213 16.11 11.58 -7.49
CA LYS A 213 15.04 12.17 -8.31
C LYS A 213 15.61 13.10 -9.39
N ASP A 214 16.56 13.94 -9.02
CA ASP A 214 17.14 14.92 -9.94
C ASP A 214 17.91 14.26 -11.08
N VAL A 215 18.71 13.22 -10.80
CA VAL A 215 19.42 12.45 -11.84
C VAL A 215 18.42 11.75 -12.75
N LEU A 216 17.41 11.07 -12.17
CA LEU A 216 16.34 10.44 -12.93
C LEU A 216 15.66 11.44 -13.87
N HIS A 217 15.31 12.62 -13.38
CA HIS A 217 14.72 13.67 -14.19
C HIS A 217 15.66 14.13 -15.30
N SER A 218 16.82 14.67 -14.92
CA SER A 218 17.63 15.48 -15.84
C SER A 218 18.23 14.65 -16.96
N LYS A 219 18.47 13.36 -16.70
CA LYS A 219 19.19 12.49 -17.62
C LYS A 219 18.32 11.46 -18.32
N ILE A 220 17.34 10.89 -17.63
CA ILE A 220 16.59 9.75 -18.15
C ILE A 220 15.24 10.22 -18.66
N LEU A 221 14.47 10.93 -17.83
CA LEU A 221 13.09 11.25 -18.16
C LEU A 221 12.95 12.47 -19.07
N LYS A 222 13.79 13.49 -18.92
CA LYS A 222 13.73 14.70 -19.76
C LYS A 222 13.94 14.37 -21.24
N ASP A 223 14.92 13.53 -21.55
CA ASP A 223 15.24 13.15 -22.93
C ASP A 223 14.15 12.22 -23.51
N LYS A 224 13.65 11.27 -22.71
CA LYS A 224 12.59 10.33 -23.13
C LYS A 224 11.20 10.97 -23.24
N TYR A 225 10.92 12.04 -22.49
CA TYR A 225 9.65 12.77 -22.54
C TYR A 225 9.35 13.34 -23.94
N HIS A 226 10.38 13.73 -24.68
CA HIS A 226 10.26 14.26 -26.03
C HIS A 226 10.27 13.18 -27.13
N CYS A 227 10.46 11.90 -26.78
CA CYS A 227 10.36 10.79 -27.74
C CYS A 227 8.89 10.42 -28.00
N ASN A 228 8.57 10.13 -29.26
CA ASN A 228 7.23 9.68 -29.67
C ASN A 228 6.88 8.28 -29.11
N ASP A 229 7.88 7.46 -28.79
CA ASP A 229 7.70 6.11 -28.25
C ASP A 229 7.37 6.08 -26.75
N PHE A 230 7.41 7.23 -26.07
CA PHE A 230 7.03 7.33 -24.66
C PHE A 230 5.52 7.55 -24.56
N CYS A 231 4.80 6.51 -24.12
CA CYS A 231 3.34 6.54 -24.08
C CYS A 231 2.81 7.65 -23.16
N ASN A 232 1.58 8.11 -23.41
CA ASN A 232 0.97 9.21 -22.65
C ASN A 232 0.89 8.91 -21.14
N LYS A 233 0.74 7.63 -20.77
CA LYS A 233 0.68 7.20 -19.36
C LYS A 233 2.02 7.43 -18.64
N SER A 234 3.14 7.04 -19.26
CA SER A 234 4.48 7.31 -18.74
C SER A 234 4.82 8.81 -18.71
N LYS A 235 4.29 9.60 -19.66
CA LYS A 235 4.43 11.08 -19.64
C LYS A 235 3.77 11.70 -18.41
N ASN A 236 2.57 11.25 -18.05
CA ASN A 236 1.88 11.73 -16.85
C ASN A 236 2.64 11.32 -15.58
N CYS A 237 3.10 10.06 -15.49
CA CYS A 237 3.95 9.58 -14.41
C CYS A 237 5.19 10.48 -14.19
N TYR A 238 5.86 10.86 -15.28
CA TYR A 238 6.99 11.78 -15.23
C TYR A 238 6.62 13.16 -14.67
N ILE A 239 5.52 13.76 -15.15
CA ILE A 239 5.06 15.08 -14.69
C ILE A 239 4.80 15.07 -13.18
N ASP A 240 4.18 14.01 -12.66
CA ASP A 240 3.92 13.87 -11.23
C ASP A 240 5.22 13.68 -10.42
N ILE A 241 6.16 12.85 -10.87
CA ILE A 241 7.48 12.73 -10.23
C ILE A 241 8.17 14.10 -10.15
N MET A 242 8.08 14.86 -11.24
CA MET A 242 8.76 16.15 -11.33
C MET A 242 8.20 17.20 -10.38
N ASN A 243 6.89 17.39 -10.47
CA ASN A 243 6.24 18.54 -9.86
C ASN A 243 5.76 18.24 -8.44
N LYS A 244 5.46 16.97 -8.13
CA LYS A 244 4.75 16.59 -6.89
C LYS A 244 5.58 15.75 -5.94
N TYR A 245 6.46 14.86 -6.40
CA TYR A 245 7.16 13.92 -5.51
C TYR A 245 7.95 14.62 -4.38
N THR A 246 8.58 15.75 -4.68
CA THR A 246 9.32 16.53 -3.68
C THR A 246 8.40 17.12 -2.62
N THR A 247 7.28 17.73 -3.01
CA THR A 247 6.36 18.43 -2.11
C THR A 247 5.44 17.50 -1.35
N ASP A 248 4.99 16.44 -2.02
CA ASP A 248 3.89 15.60 -1.56
C ASP A 248 4.39 14.36 -0.82
N VAL A 249 5.68 13.99 -1.02
CA VAL A 249 6.31 12.85 -0.34
C VAL A 249 7.60 13.24 0.37
N LEU A 250 8.62 13.72 -0.35
CA LEU A 250 9.96 13.90 0.24
C LEU A 250 9.98 14.93 1.38
N LYS A 251 9.21 16.02 1.25
CA LYS A 251 9.05 17.03 2.31
C LYS A 251 8.57 16.38 3.61
N TYR A 252 7.48 15.62 3.57
CA TYR A 252 6.93 14.96 4.75
C TYR A 252 7.80 13.81 5.26
N ARG A 253 8.44 13.07 4.35
CA ARG A 253 9.45 12.06 4.72
C ARG A 253 10.56 12.68 5.56
N ASN A 254 11.12 13.81 5.13
CA ASN A 254 12.17 14.50 5.85
C ASN A 254 11.67 15.05 7.19
N GLU A 255 10.45 15.60 7.22
CA GLU A 255 9.80 16.05 8.45
C GLU A 255 9.69 14.91 9.47
N LEU A 256 9.19 13.74 9.04
CA LEU A 256 9.02 12.55 9.86
C LEU A 256 10.35 11.95 10.33
N ALA A 257 11.41 12.01 9.51
CA ALA A 257 12.70 11.42 9.80
C ALA A 257 13.57 12.26 10.74
N HIS A 258 13.49 13.60 10.64
CA HIS A 258 14.43 14.50 11.30
C HIS A 258 13.85 15.24 12.51
N HIS A 259 12.53 15.29 12.67
CA HIS A 259 11.91 15.93 13.83
C HIS A 259 11.47 14.92 14.88
N ILE A 260 11.84 15.20 16.13
CA ILE A 260 11.38 14.45 17.31
C ILE A 260 9.85 14.53 17.43
N ILE A 261 9.30 15.73 17.19
CA ILE A 261 7.86 16.00 17.13
C ILE A 261 7.55 16.56 15.74
N PRO A 262 7.12 15.72 14.79
CA PRO A 262 6.78 16.16 13.44
C PRO A 262 5.59 17.11 13.47
N LYS A 263 5.65 18.20 12.68
CA LYS A 263 4.52 19.14 12.54
C LYS A 263 3.63 18.72 11.37
N ILE A 264 2.89 17.62 11.55
CA ILE A 264 1.99 17.06 10.53
C ILE A 264 0.59 16.92 11.13
N THR A 265 -0.42 17.49 10.47
CA THR A 265 -1.83 17.38 10.87
C THR A 265 -2.43 16.02 10.47
N LYS A 266 -3.57 15.63 11.06
CA LYS A 266 -4.28 14.38 10.66
C LYS A 266 -4.63 14.38 9.16
N GLU A 267 -5.03 15.52 8.62
CA GLU A 267 -5.32 15.71 7.19
C GLU A 267 -4.07 15.53 6.32
N GLN A 268 -2.94 16.12 6.70
CA GLN A 268 -1.67 15.94 5.99
C GLN A 268 -1.16 14.50 6.07
N SER A 269 -1.36 13.82 7.20
CA SER A 269 -1.04 12.39 7.35
C SER A 269 -1.85 11.53 6.38
N LEU A 270 -3.15 11.82 6.25
CA LEU A 270 -4.04 11.13 5.33
C LEU A 270 -3.60 11.37 3.88
N GLU A 271 -3.36 12.63 3.52
CA GLU A 271 -2.93 13.02 2.18
C GLU A 271 -1.57 12.41 1.82
N LEU A 272 -0.62 12.36 2.76
CA LEU A 272 0.66 11.69 2.55
C LEU A 272 0.46 10.20 2.23
N ARG A 273 -0.41 9.49 2.95
CA ARG A 273 -0.67 8.08 2.65
C ARG A 273 -1.26 7.88 1.26
N LYS A 274 -2.23 8.71 0.85
CA LYS A 274 -2.78 8.70 -0.52
C LYS A 274 -1.68 8.94 -1.56
N ASN A 275 -0.80 9.91 -1.31
CA ASN A 275 0.33 10.19 -2.18
C ASN A 275 1.32 9.03 -2.25
N LEU A 276 1.61 8.35 -1.14
CA LEU A 276 2.46 7.15 -1.16
C LEU A 276 1.87 6.05 -2.04
N ILE A 277 0.56 5.79 -1.97
CA ILE A 277 -0.11 4.81 -2.82
C ILE A 277 0.00 5.21 -4.29
N ASN A 278 -0.26 6.48 -4.60
CA ASN A 278 -0.15 7.01 -5.96
C ASN A 278 1.29 6.86 -6.51
N PHE A 279 2.29 7.30 -5.75
CA PHE A 279 3.69 7.21 -6.16
C PHE A 279 4.19 5.77 -6.27
N ARG A 280 3.69 4.84 -5.45
CA ARG A 280 3.99 3.41 -5.60
C ARG A 280 3.57 2.90 -6.98
N ASN A 281 2.38 3.27 -7.44
CA ASN A 281 1.90 2.90 -8.77
C ASN A 281 2.71 3.58 -9.88
N ILE A 282 3.00 4.88 -9.74
CA ILE A 282 3.83 5.64 -10.68
C ILE A 282 5.23 5.02 -10.83
N PHE A 283 5.92 4.71 -9.73
CA PHE A 283 7.26 4.15 -9.80
C PHE A 283 7.27 2.72 -10.37
N LYS A 284 6.26 1.90 -10.04
CA LYS A 284 6.11 0.57 -10.65
C LYS A 284 5.93 0.66 -12.16
N GLU A 285 5.06 1.54 -12.63
CA GLU A 285 4.86 1.76 -14.07
C GLU A 285 6.13 2.28 -14.76
N MET A 286 6.87 3.17 -14.10
CA MET A 286 8.14 3.68 -14.60
C MET A 286 9.20 2.58 -14.71
N GLU A 287 9.29 1.69 -13.71
CA GLU A 287 10.18 0.53 -13.75
C GLU A 287 9.80 -0.39 -14.91
N GLU A 288 8.51 -0.72 -15.06
CA GLU A 288 8.03 -1.53 -16.17
C GLU A 288 8.36 -0.88 -17.53
N CYS A 289 8.16 0.42 -17.69
CA CYS A 289 8.41 1.12 -18.95
C CYS A 289 9.90 1.18 -19.33
N LEU A 290 10.79 1.41 -18.36
CA LEU A 290 12.22 1.65 -18.60
C LEU A 290 13.08 0.38 -18.46
N CYS A 291 12.69 -0.53 -17.57
CA CYS A 291 13.40 -1.77 -17.33
C CYS A 291 12.93 -2.91 -18.26
N SER A 292 11.70 -2.88 -18.77
CA SER A 292 11.18 -3.93 -19.67
C SER A 292 11.54 -3.70 -21.14
N LYS A 293 12.83 -3.84 -21.48
CA LYS A 293 13.31 -4.26 -22.80
C LYS A 293 14.66 -4.99 -22.61
N PRO A 294 14.85 -6.19 -23.20
CA PRO A 294 16.14 -6.87 -23.26
C PRO A 294 17.14 -6.09 -24.12
#